data_AF-A0A3M1J0R0-F1
#
_entry.id   AF-A0A3M1J0R0-F1
#
_cell.length_a   1.000
_cell.length_b   1.000
_cell.length_c   1.000
_cell.angle_alpha   90.00
_cell.angle_beta   90.00
_cell.angle_gamma   90.00
#
_symmetry.space_group_name_H-M   'P 1'
#
loop_
_entity.id
_entity.type
_entity.pdbx_description
1 polymer ?
#
loop_
_entity_poly.entity_id
_entity_poly.type
_entity_poly.pdbx_seq_one_letter_code
_entity_poly.pdbx_strand_id
1 'polypeptide(L)' 'LMQVPYQLVVGDREVENETVALRRRDNSRQNGLPVAQFIADVQQKIANRVSEL' A
#
# COMPACT_ATOMS: atom_id res chain seq x y z
N LEU A 1 -14.52 -10.47 11.45
CA LEU A 1 -13.07 -10.60 11.28
C LEU A 1 -12.56 -9.33 10.60
N MET A 2 -11.73 -8.51 11.25
CA MET A 2 -11.21 -7.28 10.62
C MET A 2 -10.13 -7.65 9.60
N GLN A 3 -10.47 -7.65 8.30
CA GLN A 3 -9.45 -7.76 7.27
C GLN A 3 -8.86 -6.37 7.02
N VAL A 4 -7.54 -6.22 7.16
CA VAL A 4 -6.86 -4.99 6.76
C VAL A 4 -6.79 -4.95 5.23
N PRO A 5 -7.19 -3.86 4.56
CA PRO A 5 -7.19 -3.77 3.09
C PRO A 5 -5.78 -3.77 2.48
N TYR A 6 -4.82 -3.17 3.19
CA TYR A 6 -3.44 -2.99 2.79
C TYR A 6 -2.50 -3.44 3.91
N GLN A 7 -1.55 -4.31 3.59
CA GLN A 7 -0.44 -4.67 4.47
C GLN A 7 0.85 -4.19 3.80
N LEU A 8 1.58 -3.31 4.49
CA LEU A 8 2.87 -2.82 4.04
C LEU A 8 3.97 -3.64 4.69
N VAL A 9 4.93 -4.09 3.89
CA VAL A 9 6.16 -4.74 4.32
C VAL A 9 7.30 -3.77 4.05
N VAL A 10 8.08 -3.49 5.09
CA VAL A 10 9.21 -2.57 5.07
C VAL A 10 10.40 -3.29 5.68
N GLY A 11 11.36 -3.70 4.84
CA GLY A 11 12.67 -4.17 5.27
C GLY A 11 13.76 -3.12 5.02
N ASP A 12 15.02 -3.53 5.20
CA ASP A 12 16.17 -2.62 5.09
C ASP A 12 16.27 -1.96 3.70
N ARG A 13 15.98 -2.74 2.65
CA ARG A 13 15.98 -2.24 1.26
C ARG A 13 14.89 -1.21 1.00
N GLU A 14 13.71 -1.42 1.56
CA GLU A 14 12.57 -0.51 1.41
C GLU A 14 12.83 0.83 2.10
N VAL A 15 13.46 0.80 3.28
CA VAL A 15 13.88 2.01 4.01
C VAL A 15 14.91 2.80 3.21
N GLU A 16 15.95 2.14 2.69
CA GLU A 16 17.02 2.80 1.93
C GLU A 16 16.49 3.50 0.67
N ASN A 17 15.49 2.90 0.02
CA ASN A 17 14.95 3.40 -1.25
C ASN A 17 13.66 4.22 -1.10
N GLU A 18 13.21 4.51 0.12
CA GLU A 18 11.93 5.20 0.40
C GLU A 18 10.72 4.56 -0.31
N THR A 19 10.71 3.23 -0.35
CA THR A 19 9.67 2.42 -0.99
C THR A 19 9.01 1.48 0.00
N VAL A 20 7.89 0.87 -0.39
CA VAL A 20 7.16 -0.14 0.38
C VAL A 20 6.80 -1.32 -0.51
N ALA A 21 6.72 -2.50 0.08
CA ALA A 21 6.11 -3.66 -0.55
C ALA A 21 4.66 -3.81 -0.04
N LEU A 22 3.71 -3.63 -0.93
CA LEU A 22 2.28 -3.69 -0.65
C LEU A 22 1.75 -5.11 -0.87
N ARG A 23 0.99 -5.60 0.11
CA ARG A 23 0.15 -6.80 0.00
C ARG A 23 -1.30 -6.37 0.21
N ARG A 24 -2.15 -6.64 -0.78
CA ARG A 24 -3.57 -6.33 -0.70
C ARG A 24 -4.35 -7.56 -0.29
N ARG A 25 -5.58 -7.32 0.16
CA ARG A 25 -6.50 -8.40 0.57
C ARG A 25 -6.88 -9.33 -0.58
N ASP A 26 -6.90 -8.85 -1.82
CA ASP A 26 -7.17 -9.63 -3.03
C ASP A 26 -6.01 -10.58 -3.42
N ASN A 27 -5.00 -10.71 -2.56
CA ASN A 27 -3.77 -11.48 -2.77
C ASN A 27 -2.84 -10.87 -3.82
N SER A 28 -3.12 -9.66 -4.31
CA SER A 28 -2.20 -8.92 -5.17
C SER A 28 -1.03 -8.36 -4.36
N ARG A 29 0.11 -8.24 -5.05
CA ARG A 29 1.37 -7.77 -4.48
C ARG A 29 2.00 -6.74 -5.40
N GLN A 30 2.55 -5.70 -4.82
CA GLN A 30 3.26 -4.66 -5.53
C GLN A 30 4.49 -4.28 -4.71
N ASN A 31 5.68 -4.46 -5.28
CA ASN A 31 6.94 -4.18 -4.59
C ASN A 31 7.56 -2.89 -5.12
N GLY A 32 8.34 -2.19 -4.28
CA GLY A 32 9.07 -1.00 -4.69
C GLY A 32 8.17 0.21 -4.98
N LEU A 33 6.98 0.28 -4.38
CA LEU A 33 6.09 1.44 -4.54
C LEU A 33 6.64 2.58 -3.67
N PRO A 34 6.92 3.78 -4.22
CA PRO A 34 7.34 4.91 -3.40
C PRO A 34 6.32 5.25 -2.31
N VAL A 35 6.78 5.52 -1.09
CA VAL A 35 5.91 5.79 0.06
C VAL A 35 4.99 6.98 -0.22
N ALA A 36 5.53 8.05 -0.82
CA ALA A 36 4.76 9.23 -1.16
C ALA A 36 3.61 8.93 -2.15
N GLN A 37 3.88 8.10 -3.16
CA GLN A 37 2.86 7.68 -4.12
C GLN A 37 1.76 6.85 -3.45
N PHE A 38 2.15 5.90 -2.58
CA PHE A 38 1.20 5.09 -1.84
C PHE A 38 0.25 5.95 -0.99
N ILE A 39 0.78 6.94 -0.27
CA ILE A 39 -0.03 7.83 0.57
C ILE A 39 -1.02 8.62 -0.28
N ALA A 40 -0.57 9.18 -1.41
CA ALA A 40 -1.43 9.95 -2.32
C ALA A 40 -2.57 9.07 -2.89
N ASP A 41 -2.26 7.87 -3.36
CA ASP A 41 -3.24 6.93 -3.92
C ASP A 41 -4.29 6.53 -2.88
N VAL A 42 -3.85 6.23 -1.64
CA VAL A 42 -4.76 5.86 -0.55
C VAL A 42 -5.64 7.03 -0.13
N GLN A 43 -5.08 8.24 -0.01
CA GLN A 43 -5.87 9.44 0.30
C GLN A 43 -6.94 9.70 -0.75
N GLN A 44 -6.60 9.55 -2.04
CA GLN A 44 -7.57 9.69 -3.13
C GLN A 44 -8.65 8.61 -3.08
N LYS A 45 -8.29 7.34 -2.83
CA LYS A 45 -9.25 6.24 -2.67
C LYS A 45 -10.21 6.46 -1.50
N ILE A 46 -9.70 6.97 -0.37
CA ILE A 46 -10.51 7.32 0.81
C ILE A 46 -11.47 8.47 0.49
N ALA A 47 -10.97 9.54 -0.12
CA ALA A 47 -11.79 10.71 -0.48
C ALA A 47 -12.94 10.34 -1.41
N ASN A 48 -12.68 9.47 -2.37
CA ASN A 48 -13.67 8.99 -3.35
C ASN A 48 -14.52 7.81 -2.84
N ARG A 49 -14.27 7.31 -1.61
CA ARG A 49 -14.93 6.14 -1.03
C ARG A 49 -14.96 4.92 -1.97
N VAL A 50 -13.83 4.67 -2.62
CA VAL A 50 -13.70 3.56 -3.56
C VAL A 50 -13.70 2.24 -2.80
N SER A 51 -14.64 1.36 -3.15
CA SER A 51 -14.78 0.03 -2.54
C SER A 51 -13.79 -1.00 -3.12
N GLU A 52 -13.20 -0.69 -4.27
CA GLU A 52 -12.31 -1.56 -5.03
C GLU A 52 -10.84 -1.46 -4.57
N LEU A 53 -10.23 -2.60 -4.29
CA LEU A 53 -8.87 -2.69 -3.73
C LEU A 53 -7.79 -2.76 -4.80
#